data_AF-A0A4S9T1S1-F1
#
_entry.id   AF-A0A4S9T1S1-F1
#
_cell.length_a   1.000
_cell.length_b   1.000
_cell.length_c   1.000
_cell.angle_alpha   90.00
_cell.angle_beta   90.00
_cell.angle_gamma   90.00
#
_symmetry.space_group_name_H-M   'P 1'
#
loop_
_entity.id
_entity.type
_entity.pdbx_description
1 polymer ?
#
loop_
_entity_poly.entity_id
_entity_poly.type
_entity_poly.pdbx_seq_one_letter_code
_entity_poly.pdbx_strand_id
1 'polypeptide(L)'
;MSKRPAPDDKPASLPFAKKSRLEIDEGLAEVRAKGASLLEGLKLQKTTFQWPQPSAREEIITNIAKAETMMSSLTKLEQKSKNASETVEKLIDAIINNELKQVLSLARRDMECDEQGPEGRVMEGLLVYDAQIRAEVTKIVKEKMQGLAASAIIAKAKAETEGAFKDVASKKLLSILKAAMGSRV
;
A
#
# COMPACT_ATOMS: atom_id res chain seq x y z
N MET A 1 -19.70 -36.09 46.62
CA MET A 1 -19.64 -35.77 45.18
C MET A 1 -19.14 -34.34 45.04
N SER A 2 -17.95 -34.17 44.45
CA SER A 2 -17.20 -32.91 44.37
C SER A 2 -17.78 -32.00 43.27
N LYS A 3 -18.18 -30.78 43.64
CA LYS A 3 -18.60 -29.73 42.69
C LYS A 3 -17.35 -29.13 42.05
N ARG A 4 -17.14 -29.33 40.75
CA ARG A 4 -16.14 -28.56 39.99
C ARG A 4 -16.67 -27.13 39.75
N PRO A 5 -15.85 -26.08 39.86
CA PRO A 5 -16.25 -24.75 39.43
C PRO A 5 -16.31 -24.69 37.89
N ALA A 6 -17.30 -23.98 37.36
CA ALA A 6 -17.39 -23.64 35.94
C ALA A 6 -16.20 -22.77 35.52
N PRO A 7 -15.72 -22.86 34.26
CA PRO A 7 -14.65 -22.02 33.77
C PRO A 7 -15.18 -20.58 33.60
N ASP A 8 -14.40 -19.61 34.07
CA ASP A 8 -14.61 -18.17 33.85
C ASP A 8 -14.80 -17.88 32.35
N ASP A 9 -16.04 -17.55 31.95
CA ASP A 9 -16.35 -16.90 30.68
C ASP A 9 -15.80 -15.46 30.73
N LYS A 10 -14.49 -15.30 30.51
CA LYS A 10 -13.97 -14.01 30.04
C LYS A 10 -14.41 -13.84 28.59
N PRO A 11 -15.11 -12.74 28.23
CA PRO A 11 -15.41 -12.47 26.83
C PRO A 11 -14.08 -12.37 26.08
N ALA A 12 -13.90 -13.24 25.09
CA ALA A 12 -12.80 -13.14 24.14
C ALA A 12 -12.78 -11.71 23.61
N SER A 13 -11.69 -10.98 23.87
CA SER A 13 -11.49 -9.64 23.36
C SER A 13 -11.78 -9.65 21.86
N LEU A 14 -12.77 -8.85 21.43
CA LEU A 14 -13.12 -8.68 20.02
C LEU A 14 -11.83 -8.44 19.21
N PRO A 15 -11.68 -9.07 18.03
CA PRO A 15 -10.52 -8.85 17.21
C PRO A 15 -10.42 -7.35 16.90
N PHE A 16 -9.30 -6.74 17.30
CA PHE A 16 -9.00 -5.36 16.96
C PHE A 16 -9.14 -5.19 15.44
N ALA A 17 -9.89 -4.18 15.01
CA ALA A 17 -10.00 -3.82 13.61
C ALA A 17 -8.58 -3.56 13.07
N LYS A 18 -8.17 -4.32 12.04
CA LYS A 18 -6.85 -4.18 11.43
C LYS A 18 -6.80 -2.82 10.74
N LYS A 19 -6.01 -1.89 11.29
CA LYS A 19 -5.75 -0.58 10.66
C LYS A 19 -5.11 -0.76 9.30
N SER A 20 -5.43 0.16 8.39
CA SER A 20 -4.78 0.19 7.08
C SER A 20 -3.32 0.61 7.21
N ARG A 21 -2.51 0.28 6.20
CA ARG A 21 -1.09 0.69 6.15
C ARG A 21 -0.94 2.22 6.21
N LEU A 22 -1.81 2.96 5.51
CA LEU A 22 -1.79 4.41 5.46
C LEU A 22 -2.07 5.02 6.85
N GLU A 23 -3.07 4.50 7.56
CA GLU A 23 -3.37 4.92 8.94
C GLU A 23 -2.21 4.68 9.91
N ILE A 24 -1.41 3.63 9.70
CA ILE A 24 -0.24 3.33 10.52
C ILE A 24 0.88 4.35 10.26
N ASP A 25 1.17 4.64 8.99
CA ASP A 25 2.21 5.61 8.61
C ASP A 25 1.85 7.02 9.11
N GLU A 26 0.61 7.45 8.92
CA GLU A 26 0.10 8.75 9.41
C GLU A 26 0.12 8.82 10.95
N GLY A 27 -0.35 7.77 11.63
CA GLY A 27 -0.34 7.70 13.09
C GLY A 27 1.07 7.76 13.68
N LEU A 28 2.05 7.10 13.05
CA LEU A 28 3.45 7.18 13.48
C LEU A 28 4.04 8.59 13.33
N ALA A 29 3.73 9.26 12.22
CA ALA A 29 4.17 10.63 11.99
C ALA A 29 3.57 11.60 13.04
N GLU A 30 2.28 11.46 13.36
CA GLU A 30 1.61 12.27 14.38
C GLU A 30 2.22 12.05 15.77
N VAL A 31 2.41 10.80 16.18
CA VAL A 31 3.02 10.45 17.48
C VAL A 31 4.43 11.01 17.57
N ARG A 32 5.20 10.98 16.48
CA ARG A 32 6.55 11.57 16.43
C ARG A 32 6.50 13.09 16.61
N ALA A 33 5.61 13.78 15.92
CA ALA A 33 5.47 15.23 16.02
C ALA A 33 5.11 15.66 17.45
N LYS A 34 4.12 15.00 18.05
CA LYS A 34 3.71 15.25 19.44
C LYS A 34 4.83 14.90 20.44
N GLY A 35 5.50 13.77 20.25
CA GLY A 35 6.60 13.33 21.10
C GLY A 35 7.81 14.28 21.05
N ALA A 36 8.13 14.82 19.87
CA ALA A 36 9.18 15.82 19.70
C ALA A 36 8.84 17.13 20.44
N SER A 37 7.61 17.63 20.27
CA SER A 37 7.16 18.85 20.95
C SER A 37 7.18 18.70 22.48
N LEU A 38 6.73 17.54 22.99
CA LEU A 38 6.79 17.25 24.43
C LEU A 38 8.22 17.18 24.95
N LEU A 39 9.12 16.51 24.22
CA LEU A 39 10.52 16.39 24.62
C LEU A 39 11.23 17.75 24.67
N GLU A 40 10.98 18.63 23.70
CA GLU A 40 11.51 20.00 23.72
C GLU A 40 10.95 20.80 24.90
N GLY A 41 9.66 20.65 25.21
CA GLY A 41 9.06 21.24 26.41
C GLY A 41 9.73 20.78 27.71
N LEU A 42 10.03 19.49 27.84
CA LEU A 42 10.74 18.93 29.00
C LEU A 42 12.17 19.45 29.11
N LYS A 43 12.89 19.57 27.99
CA LYS A 43 14.25 20.14 27.95
C LYS A 43 14.24 21.60 28.39
N LEU A 44 13.25 22.38 27.96
CA LEU A 44 13.10 23.78 28.35
C LEU A 44 12.76 23.94 29.83
N GLN A 45 11.89 23.09 30.38
CA GLN A 45 11.62 23.08 31.83
C GLN A 45 12.88 22.77 32.65
N LYS A 46 13.71 21.81 32.19
CA LYS A 46 14.98 21.49 32.84
C LYS A 46 15.94 22.69 32.92
N THR A 47 15.97 23.56 31.89
CA THR A 47 16.87 24.73 31.87
C THR A 47 16.28 25.95 32.57
N THR A 48 14.96 26.06 32.65
CA THR A 48 14.26 27.24 33.19
C THR A 48 14.05 27.17 34.71
N PHE A 49 13.84 25.97 35.27
CA PHE A 49 13.61 25.82 36.70
C PHE A 49 14.91 25.56 37.47
N GLN A 50 15.18 26.39 38.49
CA GLN A 50 16.15 26.05 39.54
C GLN A 50 15.47 25.11 40.55
N TRP A 51 15.73 23.82 40.43
CA TRP A 51 15.15 22.80 41.29
C TRP A 51 15.84 22.81 42.67
N PRO A 52 15.11 23.07 43.77
CA PRO A 52 15.71 23.19 45.10
C PRO A 52 16.17 21.85 45.70
N GLN A 53 15.74 20.71 45.15
CA GLN A 53 16.15 19.38 45.60
C GLN A 53 16.95 18.61 44.53
N PRO A 54 18.17 18.11 44.87
CA PRO A 54 19.02 17.35 43.94
C PRO A 54 18.37 16.07 43.39
N SER A 55 17.60 15.34 44.21
CA SER A 55 16.94 14.08 43.83
C SER A 55 15.89 14.27 42.72
N ALA A 56 15.06 15.31 42.82
CA ALA A 56 14.08 15.66 41.80
C ALA A 56 14.76 16.04 40.46
N ARG A 57 15.95 16.66 40.53
CA ARG A 57 16.74 17.02 39.34
C ARG A 57 17.28 15.78 38.62
N GLU A 58 17.80 14.80 39.35
CA GLU A 58 18.29 13.55 38.77
C GLU A 58 17.16 12.76 38.10
N GLU A 59 16.00 12.64 38.76
CA GLU A 59 14.83 11.94 38.21
C GLU A 59 14.36 12.56 36.88
N ILE A 60 14.30 13.90 36.81
CA ILE A 60 13.94 14.63 35.58
C ILE A 60 14.97 14.37 34.47
N ILE A 61 16.27 14.39 34.79
CA ILE A 61 17.33 14.10 33.81
C ILE A 61 17.18 12.68 33.25
N THR A 62 16.95 11.69 34.12
CA THR A 62 16.74 10.30 33.72
C THR A 62 15.49 10.15 32.86
N ASN A 63 14.39 10.81 33.21
CA ASN A 63 13.15 10.77 32.44
C ASN A 63 13.30 11.42 31.06
N ILE A 64 14.05 12.53 30.95
CA ILE A 64 14.39 13.14 29.66
C ILE A 64 15.23 12.18 28.80
N ALA A 65 16.25 11.55 29.38
CA ALA A 65 17.08 10.58 28.65
C ALA A 65 16.26 9.36 28.16
N LYS A 66 15.29 8.91 28.96
CA LYS A 66 14.35 7.86 28.57
C LYS A 66 13.44 8.31 27.42
N ALA A 67 12.92 9.54 27.47
CA ALA A 67 12.11 10.12 26.41
C ALA A 67 12.90 10.28 25.09
N GLU A 68 14.17 10.69 25.15
CA GLU A 68 15.08 10.73 24.01
C GLU A 68 15.27 9.34 23.37
N THR A 69 15.45 8.32 24.20
CA THR A 69 15.58 6.92 23.76
C THR A 69 14.30 6.42 23.07
N MET A 70 13.13 6.77 23.62
CA MET A 70 11.84 6.46 23.02
C MET A 70 11.67 7.17 21.66
N MET A 71 12.04 8.44 21.56
CA MET A 71 12.00 9.20 20.29
C MET A 71 12.93 8.61 19.22
N SER A 72 14.11 8.15 19.60
CA SER A 72 15.03 7.44 18.71
C SER A 72 14.42 6.12 18.19
N SER A 73 13.80 5.35 19.09
CA SER A 73 13.11 4.10 18.74
C SER A 73 11.91 4.34 17.81
N LEU A 74 11.15 5.41 18.06
CA LEU A 74 10.02 5.79 17.22
C LEU A 74 10.47 6.19 15.80
N THR A 75 11.58 6.92 15.68
CA THR A 75 12.16 7.26 14.37
C THR A 75 12.56 6.00 13.59
N LYS A 76 13.16 5.01 14.26
CA LYS A 76 13.50 3.72 13.63
C LYS A 76 12.25 2.96 13.20
N LEU A 77 11.18 3.00 13.99
CA LEU A 77 9.91 2.35 13.65
C LEU A 77 9.24 3.00 12.45
N GLU A 78 9.20 4.33 12.39
CA GLU A 78 8.71 5.09 11.25
C GLU A 78 9.48 4.73 9.96
N GLN A 79 10.81 4.65 10.03
CA GLN A 79 11.62 4.25 8.87
C GLN A 79 11.30 2.82 8.42
N LYS A 80 11.17 1.87 9.36
CA LYS A 80 10.78 0.49 9.04
C LYS A 80 9.40 0.42 8.39
N SER A 81 8.45 1.23 8.87
CA SER A 81 7.11 1.33 8.30
C SER A 81 7.17 1.81 6.85
N LYS A 82 7.91 2.90 6.58
CA LYS A 82 8.14 3.42 5.22
C LYS A 82 8.76 2.38 4.29
N ASN A 83 9.82 1.69 4.73
CA ASN A 83 10.48 0.65 3.93
C ASN A 83 9.52 -0.52 3.62
N ALA A 84 8.70 -0.94 4.58
CA ALA A 84 7.69 -1.96 4.35
C ALA A 84 6.62 -1.48 3.36
N SER A 85 6.19 -0.21 3.47
CA SER A 85 5.24 0.41 2.57
C SER A 85 5.75 0.43 1.12
N GLU A 86 7.00 0.84 0.92
CA GLU A 86 7.67 0.81 -0.39
C GLU A 86 7.82 -0.61 -0.95
N THR A 87 8.14 -1.59 -0.11
CA THR A 87 8.26 -3.01 -0.51
C THR A 87 6.92 -3.54 -1.03
N VAL A 88 5.82 -3.15 -0.39
CA VAL A 88 4.47 -3.53 -0.82
C VAL A 88 4.11 -2.87 -2.15
N GLU A 89 4.45 -1.58 -2.35
CA GLU A 89 4.23 -0.93 -3.66
C GLU A 89 5.00 -1.64 -4.78
N LYS A 90 6.27 -2.01 -4.53
CA LYS A 90 7.07 -2.79 -5.48
C LYS A 90 6.45 -4.16 -5.77
N LEU A 91 5.84 -4.81 -4.77
CA LEU A 91 5.14 -6.07 -4.96
C LEU A 91 3.89 -5.89 -5.83
N ILE A 92 3.10 -4.85 -5.61
CA ILE A 92 1.93 -4.51 -6.45
C ILE A 92 2.38 -4.28 -7.90
N ASP A 93 3.43 -3.48 -8.10
CA ASP A 93 4.02 -3.24 -9.42
C ASP A 93 4.50 -4.54 -10.09
N ALA A 94 5.14 -5.43 -9.34
CA ALA A 94 5.59 -6.72 -9.85
C ALA A 94 4.42 -7.63 -10.26
N ILE A 95 3.34 -7.65 -9.47
CA ILE A 95 2.13 -8.42 -9.78
C ILE A 95 1.49 -7.88 -11.07
N ILE A 96 1.25 -6.56 -11.15
CA ILE A 96 0.66 -5.93 -12.33
C ILE A 96 1.48 -6.27 -13.58
N ASN A 97 2.80 -6.09 -13.51
CA ASN A 97 3.69 -6.36 -14.63
C ASN A 97 3.68 -7.83 -15.05
N ASN A 98 3.68 -8.75 -14.08
CA ASN A 98 3.64 -10.17 -14.36
C ASN A 98 2.34 -10.58 -15.04
N GLU A 99 1.19 -10.18 -14.49
CA GLU A 99 -0.14 -10.52 -15.03
C GLU A 99 -0.31 -9.92 -16.44
N LEU A 100 0.04 -8.66 -16.65
CA LEU A 100 -0.02 -8.03 -17.99
C LEU A 100 0.89 -8.73 -18.99
N LYS A 101 2.12 -9.10 -18.58
CA LYS A 101 3.03 -9.85 -19.45
C LYS A 101 2.44 -11.20 -19.84
N GLN A 102 1.81 -11.92 -18.90
CA GLN A 102 1.18 -13.21 -19.19
C GLN A 102 0.04 -13.06 -20.20
N VAL A 103 -0.91 -12.14 -19.96
CA VAL A 103 -2.09 -11.97 -20.82
C VAL A 103 -1.70 -11.53 -22.23
N LEU A 104 -0.74 -10.60 -22.37
CA LEU A 104 -0.26 -10.15 -23.68
C LEU A 104 0.59 -11.20 -24.40
N SER A 105 1.22 -12.12 -23.66
CA SER A 105 1.95 -13.24 -24.27
C SER A 105 0.99 -14.31 -24.79
N LEU A 106 -0.11 -14.57 -24.06
CA LEU A 106 -1.18 -15.46 -24.51
C LEU A 106 -1.87 -14.91 -25.76
N ALA A 107 -2.26 -13.63 -25.74
CA ALA A 107 -2.85 -12.97 -26.90
C ALA A 107 -1.97 -13.10 -28.16
N ARG A 108 -0.64 -12.94 -28.02
CA ARG A 108 0.30 -13.11 -29.13
C ARG A 108 0.43 -14.56 -29.62
N ARG A 109 0.32 -15.54 -28.74
CA ARG A 109 0.46 -16.96 -29.10
C ARG A 109 -0.78 -17.49 -29.80
N ASP A 110 -1.96 -17.06 -29.35
CA ASP A 110 -3.24 -17.58 -29.83
C ASP A 110 -3.68 -16.95 -31.16
N MET A 111 -2.91 -15.99 -31.69
CA MET A 111 -3.20 -15.33 -32.95
C MET A 111 -2.16 -15.68 -34.03
N GLU A 112 -2.47 -16.70 -34.83
CA GLU A 112 -1.89 -16.88 -36.18
C GLU A 112 -2.66 -15.97 -37.15
N CYS A 113 -2.30 -14.68 -37.20
CA CYS A 113 -2.97 -13.72 -38.07
C CYS A 113 -2.17 -13.49 -39.36
N ASP A 114 -2.88 -13.43 -40.49
CA ASP A 114 -2.36 -12.83 -41.71
C ASP A 114 -2.05 -11.34 -41.42
N GLU A 115 -0.78 -10.95 -41.48
CA GLU A 115 -0.32 -9.61 -41.12
C GLU A 115 -0.98 -8.50 -41.97
N GLN A 116 -1.49 -8.83 -43.16
CA GLN A 116 -2.14 -7.85 -44.05
C GLN A 116 -3.67 -7.76 -43.85
N GLY A 117 -4.27 -8.68 -43.08
CA GLY A 117 -5.70 -8.76 -42.81
C GLY A 117 -6.21 -7.77 -41.76
N PRO A 118 -7.55 -7.67 -41.58
CA PRO A 118 -8.16 -6.90 -40.49
C PRO A 118 -7.68 -7.35 -39.11
N GLU A 119 -7.43 -8.65 -38.92
CA GLU A 119 -6.91 -9.19 -37.66
C GLU A 119 -5.46 -8.74 -37.38
N GLY A 120 -4.62 -8.68 -38.41
CA GLY A 120 -3.26 -8.12 -38.32
C GLY A 120 -3.25 -6.65 -37.88
N ARG A 121 -4.15 -5.81 -38.42
CA ARG A 121 -4.28 -4.40 -38.00
C ARG A 121 -4.78 -4.24 -36.57
N VAL A 122 -5.67 -5.13 -36.10
CA VAL A 122 -6.13 -5.15 -34.71
C VAL A 122 -4.98 -5.54 -33.77
N MET A 123 -4.14 -6.49 -34.18
CA MET A 123 -2.94 -6.90 -33.44
C MET A 123 -1.89 -5.80 -33.36
N GLU A 124 -1.59 -5.14 -34.48
CA GLU A 124 -0.68 -4.00 -34.51
C GLU A 124 -1.21 -2.87 -33.60
N GLY A 125 -2.51 -2.59 -33.65
CA GLY A 125 -3.17 -1.69 -32.72
C GLY A 125 -2.98 -2.09 -31.25
N LEU A 126 -3.21 -3.36 -30.90
CA LEU A 126 -3.00 -3.89 -29.55
C LEU A 126 -1.55 -3.73 -29.06
N LEU A 127 -0.56 -3.94 -29.94
CA LEU A 127 0.86 -3.73 -29.63
C LEU A 127 1.20 -2.25 -29.45
N VAL A 128 0.65 -1.38 -30.30
CA VAL A 128 0.79 0.09 -30.17
C VAL A 128 0.14 0.60 -28.89
N TYR A 129 -0.96 -0.01 -28.46
CA TYR A 129 -1.64 0.33 -27.22
C TYR A 129 -1.07 -0.37 -25.97
N ASP A 130 -0.10 -1.28 -26.08
CA ASP A 130 0.46 -2.00 -24.93
C ASP A 130 0.92 -1.03 -23.82
N ALA A 131 1.70 -0.02 -24.17
CA ALA A 131 2.17 0.99 -23.23
C ALA A 131 1.01 1.77 -22.57
N GLN A 132 -0.04 2.09 -23.33
CA GLN A 132 -1.22 2.80 -22.81
C GLN A 132 -2.07 1.91 -21.90
N ILE A 133 -2.29 0.66 -22.30
CA ILE A 133 -3.03 -0.33 -21.50
C ILE A 133 -2.30 -0.56 -20.19
N ARG A 134 -0.97 -0.75 -20.22
CA ARG A 134 -0.15 -0.87 -19.01
C ARG A 134 -0.29 0.33 -18.09
N ALA A 135 -0.21 1.54 -18.63
CA ALA A 135 -0.33 2.76 -17.83
C ALA A 135 -1.71 2.90 -17.18
N GLU A 136 -2.79 2.70 -17.96
CA GLU A 136 -4.17 2.82 -17.47
C GLU A 136 -4.50 1.72 -16.44
N VAL A 137 -4.13 0.46 -16.71
CA VAL A 137 -4.32 -0.66 -15.76
C VAL A 137 -3.54 -0.41 -14.47
N THR A 138 -2.27 0.00 -14.57
CA THR A 138 -1.44 0.29 -13.39
C THR A 138 -2.08 1.36 -12.52
N LYS A 139 -2.59 2.43 -13.14
CA LYS A 139 -3.29 3.50 -12.42
C LYS A 139 -4.52 2.98 -11.67
N ILE A 140 -5.40 2.26 -12.35
CA ILE A 140 -6.64 1.72 -11.77
C ILE A 140 -6.34 0.77 -10.61
N VAL A 141 -5.39 -0.14 -10.80
CA VAL A 141 -5.04 -1.11 -9.76
C VAL A 141 -4.43 -0.41 -8.56
N LYS A 142 -3.50 0.54 -8.77
CA LYS A 142 -2.90 1.30 -7.66
C LYS A 142 -3.93 2.05 -6.83
N GLU A 143 -4.89 2.72 -7.47
CA GLU A 143 -5.99 3.41 -6.78
C GLU A 143 -6.80 2.43 -5.91
N LYS A 144 -7.14 1.25 -6.46
CA LYS A 144 -7.89 0.22 -5.71
C LYS A 144 -7.08 -0.49 -4.63
N MET A 145 -5.75 -0.41 -4.70
CA MET A 145 -4.83 -0.97 -3.71
C MET A 145 -4.56 -0.05 -2.52
N GLN A 146 -4.94 1.23 -2.60
CA GLN A 146 -4.77 2.17 -1.51
C GLN A 146 -5.54 1.71 -0.26
N GLY A 147 -4.89 1.82 0.90
CA GLY A 147 -5.49 1.51 2.20
C GLY A 147 -5.73 0.01 2.47
N LEU A 148 -5.25 -0.91 1.62
CA LEU A 148 -5.43 -2.34 1.89
C LEU A 148 -4.52 -2.88 2.99
N ALA A 149 -5.07 -3.83 3.73
CA ALA A 149 -4.30 -4.66 4.65
C ALA A 149 -3.37 -5.60 3.88
N ALA A 150 -2.14 -5.75 4.37
CA ALA A 150 -1.08 -6.56 3.74
C ALA A 150 -1.52 -8.00 3.39
N SER A 151 -2.37 -8.62 4.22
CA SER A 151 -2.82 -9.99 4.03
C SER A 151 -3.70 -10.21 2.79
N ALA A 152 -4.28 -9.16 2.21
CA ALA A 152 -5.18 -9.26 1.05
C ALA A 152 -4.53 -8.81 -0.27
N ILE A 153 -3.32 -8.26 -0.22
CA ILE A 153 -2.71 -7.54 -1.35
C ILE A 153 -2.50 -8.44 -2.56
N ILE A 154 -1.94 -9.65 -2.36
CA ILE A 154 -1.60 -10.53 -3.49
C ILE A 154 -2.87 -10.93 -4.26
N ALA A 155 -3.86 -11.49 -3.56
CA ALA A 155 -5.08 -11.98 -4.18
C ALA A 155 -5.86 -10.84 -4.85
N LYS A 156 -5.96 -9.68 -4.19
CA LYS A 156 -6.71 -8.54 -4.72
C LYS A 156 -5.97 -7.84 -5.87
N ALA A 157 -4.65 -7.66 -5.79
CA ALA A 157 -3.87 -7.09 -6.90
C ALA A 157 -4.02 -7.91 -8.18
N LYS A 158 -4.02 -9.24 -8.09
CA LYS A 158 -4.28 -10.11 -9.25
C LYS A 158 -5.67 -9.90 -9.84
N ALA A 159 -6.70 -10.03 -9.02
CA ALA A 159 -8.09 -9.89 -9.46
C ALA A 159 -8.37 -8.51 -10.07
N GLU A 160 -7.88 -7.45 -9.45
CA GLU A 160 -8.05 -6.09 -9.96
C GLU A 160 -7.25 -5.85 -11.23
N THR A 161 -6.06 -6.44 -11.37
CA THR A 161 -5.27 -6.35 -12.61
C THR A 161 -6.00 -7.01 -13.77
N GLU A 162 -6.55 -8.21 -13.56
CA GLU A 162 -7.31 -8.92 -14.58
C GLU A 162 -8.57 -8.14 -15.00
N GLY A 163 -9.34 -7.65 -14.01
CA GLY A 163 -10.55 -6.86 -14.27
C GLY A 163 -10.23 -5.55 -15.01
N ALA A 164 -9.24 -4.80 -14.54
CA ALA A 164 -8.82 -3.55 -15.18
C ALA A 164 -8.30 -3.78 -16.60
N PHE A 165 -7.54 -4.87 -16.82
CA PHE A 165 -7.09 -5.22 -18.17
C PHE A 165 -8.26 -5.48 -19.11
N LYS A 166 -9.24 -6.31 -18.71
CA LYS A 166 -10.43 -6.60 -19.51
C LYS A 166 -11.17 -5.33 -19.90
N ASP A 167 -11.38 -4.43 -18.95
CA ASP A 167 -12.09 -3.16 -19.18
C ASP A 167 -11.34 -2.24 -20.16
N VAL A 168 -10.04 -2.05 -19.93
CA VAL A 168 -9.20 -1.14 -20.73
C VAL A 168 -9.01 -1.71 -22.14
N ALA A 169 -8.67 -3.00 -22.27
CA ALA A 169 -8.48 -3.64 -23.56
C ALA A 169 -9.76 -3.62 -24.40
N SER A 170 -10.92 -3.92 -23.80
CA SER A 170 -12.22 -3.89 -24.50
C SER A 170 -12.53 -2.49 -25.04
N LYS A 171 -12.29 -1.43 -24.25
CA LYS A 171 -12.48 -0.04 -24.68
C LYS A 171 -11.58 0.32 -25.86
N LYS A 172 -10.30 -0.07 -25.82
CA LYS A 172 -9.34 0.21 -26.91
C LYS A 172 -9.70 -0.55 -28.18
N LEU A 173 -10.05 -1.84 -28.08
CA LEU A 173 -10.50 -2.66 -29.21
C LEU A 173 -11.76 -2.09 -29.87
N LEU A 174 -12.76 -1.69 -29.09
CA LEU A 174 -13.95 -1.02 -29.61
C LEU A 174 -13.62 0.29 -30.34
N SER A 175 -12.64 1.04 -29.86
CA SER A 175 -12.17 2.27 -30.52
C SER A 175 -11.53 1.97 -31.88
N ILE A 176 -10.70 0.91 -31.98
CA ILE A 176 -10.07 0.49 -33.24
C ILE A 176 -11.14 0.06 -34.24
N LEU A 177 -12.09 -0.78 -33.82
CA LEU A 177 -13.18 -1.24 -34.68
C LEU A 177 -14.01 -0.08 -35.21
N LYS A 178 -14.35 0.90 -34.36
CA LYS A 178 -15.05 2.12 -34.79
C LYS A 178 -14.25 2.92 -35.82
N ALA A 179 -12.94 3.09 -35.62
CA ALA A 179 -12.08 3.79 -36.57
C ALA A 179 -12.02 3.06 -37.92
N ALA A 180 -11.88 1.73 -37.90
CA ALA A 180 -11.85 0.91 -39.11
C ALA A 180 -13.19 0.89 -39.87
N MET A 181 -14.32 0.94 -39.15
CA MET A 181 -15.66 1.00 -39.77
C MET A 181 -16.02 2.40 -40.27
N GLY A 182 -15.66 3.45 -39.54
CA GLY A 182 -15.92 4.85 -39.94
C GLY A 182 -15.08 5.33 -41.12
N SER A 183 -13.99 4.62 -41.44
CA SER A 183 -13.15 4.91 -42.60
C SER A 183 -13.69 4.33 -43.93
N ARG A 184 -14.91 3.75 -43.94
CA ARG A 184 -15.67 3.39 -45.15
C ARG A 184 -16.77 4.44 -45.42
N VAL A 185 -16.39 5.65 -45.80
CA VAL A 185 -17.23 6.61 -46.52
C VAL A 185 -16.37 7.31 -47.56
#